data_AF-A0ABD3F3R1-F1
#
_entry.id   AF-A0ABD3F3R1-F1
#
_cell.length_a   1.000
_cell.length_b   1.000
_cell.length_c   1.000
_cell.angle_alpha   90.00
_cell.angle_beta   90.00
_cell.angle_gamma   90.00
#
_symmetry.space_group_name_H-M   'P 1'
#
loop_
_entity.id
_entity.type
_entity.pdbx_description
1 polymer ?
#
loop_
_entity_poly.entity_id
_entity_poly.type
_entity_poly.pdbx_seq_one_letter_code
_entity_poly.pdbx_strand_id
1 'polypeptide(L)'
;MQNGVIPALSVKKHPSKGIALFAGETIASGHFVCEYIGEVITRREYCLQANQLVGATNYYGVLGDNNEIIDARNFGSVARFANHSCQLNCILERAENVVS
;
A
#
# COMPACT_ATOMS: atom_id res chain seq x y z
N MET A 1 -11.91 11.55 0.67
CA MET A 1 -11.21 12.29 1.75
C MET A 1 -11.32 11.50 3.03
N GLN A 2 -10.20 11.18 3.69
CA GLN A 2 -10.12 10.57 5.01
C GLN A 2 -10.93 11.38 6.04
N ASN A 3 -12.16 10.94 6.33
CA ASN A 3 -13.05 11.53 7.34
C ASN A 3 -13.28 10.57 8.53
N GLY A 4 -12.40 9.58 8.72
CA GLY A 4 -12.50 8.57 9.77
C GLY A 4 -11.32 8.59 10.75
N VAL A 5 -11.50 7.96 11.90
CA VAL A 5 -10.42 7.71 12.86
C VAL A 5 -9.38 6.82 12.18
N ILE A 6 -8.16 7.33 12.06
CA ILE A 6 -7.03 6.53 11.56
C ILE A 6 -6.58 5.63 12.71
N PRO A 7 -6.63 4.30 12.55
CA PRO A 7 -6.16 3.40 13.59
C PRO A 7 -4.68 3.63 13.90
N ALA A 8 -4.28 3.36 15.13
CA ALA A 8 -2.89 3.34 15.53
C ALA A 8 -2.14 2.28 14.73
N LEU A 9 -1.19 2.70 13.90
CA LEU A 9 -0.35 1.82 13.09
C LEU A 9 1.12 2.00 13.47
N SER A 10 1.88 0.91 13.43
CA SER A 10 3.32 0.93 13.69
C SER A 10 4.09 0.12 12.66
N VAL A 11 5.31 0.55 12.36
CA VAL A 11 6.20 -0.10 11.40
C VAL A 11 7.36 -0.73 12.17
N LYS A 12 7.57 -2.04 12.01
CA LYS A 12 8.62 -2.78 12.74
C LYS A 12 9.33 -3.77 11.82
N LYS A 13 10.55 -4.17 12.19
CA LYS A 13 11.27 -5.25 11.49
C LYS A 13 10.55 -6.58 11.74
N HIS A 14 10.38 -7.37 10.68
CA HIS A 14 9.83 -8.72 10.71
C HIS A 14 10.90 -9.72 10.28
N PRO A 15 11.14 -10.83 11.02
CA PRO A 15 12.25 -11.74 10.77
C PRO A 15 12.34 -12.29 9.33
N SER A 16 11.21 -12.56 8.69
CA SER A 16 11.14 -13.14 7.34
C SER A 16 10.61 -12.20 6.25
N LYS A 17 10.09 -11.03 6.62
CA LYS A 17 9.40 -10.11 5.68
C LYS A 17 10.08 -8.74 5.57
N GLY A 18 11.24 -8.58 6.21
CA GLY A 18 11.95 -7.30 6.23
C GLY A 18 11.26 -6.30 7.15
N ILE A 19 10.42 -5.42 6.60
CA ILE A 19 9.69 -4.39 7.34
C ILE A 19 8.18 -4.68 7.20
N ALA A 20 7.44 -4.59 8.30
CA ALA A 20 6.02 -4.89 8.34
C ALA A 20 5.21 -3.82 9.09
N LEU A 21 3.97 -3.64 8.64
CA LEU A 21 2.94 -2.82 9.27
C LEU A 21 2.16 -3.65 10.30
N PHE A 22 1.96 -3.08 11.49
CA PHE A 22 1.22 -3.70 12.60
C PHE A 22 0.15 -2.75 13.10
N ALA A 23 -1.04 -3.30 13.39
CA ALA A 23 -2.07 -2.59 14.14
C ALA A 23 -1.65 -2.46 15.61
N GLY A 24 -1.76 -1.25 16.16
CA GLY A 24 -1.55 -0.93 17.57
C GLY A 24 -2.82 -1.07 18.42
N GLU A 25 -3.96 -1.31 17.77
CA GLU A 25 -5.27 -1.50 18.37
C GLU A 25 -6.10 -2.50 17.57
N THR A 26 -7.26 -2.89 18.12
CA THR A 26 -8.22 -3.74 17.41
C THR A 26 -8.93 -2.93 16.32
N ILE A 27 -8.83 -3.40 15.08
CA ILE A 27 -9.55 -2.82 13.93
C ILE A 27 -10.71 -3.77 13.61
N ALA A 28 -11.94 -3.27 13.70
CA ALA A 28 -13.13 -4.04 13.36
C ALA A 28 -13.22 -4.31 11.85
N SER A 29 -13.85 -5.42 11.47
CA SER A 29 -14.08 -5.74 10.06
C SER A 29 -14.83 -4.61 9.34
N GLY A 30 -14.47 -4.36 8.09
CA GLY A 30 -15.03 -3.28 7.28
C GLY A 30 -14.60 -1.87 7.67
N HIS A 31 -13.75 -1.69 8.69
CA HIS A 31 -13.23 -0.38 9.05
C HIS A 31 -12.04 0.00 8.18
N PHE A 32 -11.98 1.29 7.87
CA PHE A 32 -10.87 1.88 7.16
C PHE A 32 -9.56 1.76 7.95
N VAL A 33 -8.47 1.39 7.27
CA VAL A 33 -7.14 1.24 7.87
C VAL A 33 -6.23 2.43 7.56
N CYS A 34 -5.85 2.60 6.30
CA CYS A 34 -5.06 3.75 5.85
C CYS A 34 -5.09 3.84 4.32
N GLU A 35 -4.77 5.01 3.78
CA GLU A 35 -4.66 5.20 2.33
C GLU A 35 -3.32 4.65 1.84
N TYR A 36 -3.34 3.98 0.68
CA TYR A 36 -2.11 3.63 -0.04
C TYR A 36 -1.72 4.81 -0.95
N ILE A 37 -0.78 5.62 -0.48
CA ILE A 37 -0.33 6.84 -1.16
C ILE A 37 0.98 6.56 -1.87
N GLY A 38 1.11 7.06 -3.09
CA GLY A 38 2.33 7.02 -3.90
C GLY A 38 2.25 7.98 -5.08
N GLU A 39 3.30 8.01 -5.89
CA GLU A 39 3.31 8.73 -7.16
C GLU A 39 2.48 7.97 -8.20
N VAL A 40 1.62 8.66 -8.96
CA VAL A 40 0.87 8.02 -10.06
C VAL A 40 1.73 8.08 -11.31
N ILE A 41 2.16 6.91 -11.79
CA ILE A 41 2.97 6.77 -13.01
C ILE A 41 2.34 5.76 -13.96
N THR A 42 2.74 5.78 -15.23
CA THR A 42 2.23 4.78 -16.18
C THR A 42 2.83 3.41 -15.89
N ARG A 43 2.09 2.34 -16.23
CA ARG A 43 2.62 0.96 -16.14
C ARG A 43 3.94 0.79 -16.89
N ARG A 44 4.12 1.49 -18.02
CA ARG A 44 5.36 1.44 -18.80
C ARG A 44 6.54 2.01 -18.01
N GLU A 45 6.37 3.18 -17.39
CA GLU A 45 7.41 3.80 -16.56
C GLU A 45 7.76 2.93 -15.37
N TYR A 46 6.74 2.37 -14.69
CA TYR A 46 6.96 1.46 -13.58
C TYR A 46 7.81 0.24 -13.99
N CYS A 47 7.47 -0.42 -15.12
CA CYS A 47 8.24 -1.55 -15.63
C CYS A 47 9.68 -1.18 -15.98
N LEU A 48 9.91 -0.03 -16.63
CA LEU A 48 11.26 0.43 -16.97
C LEU A 48 12.11 0.66 -15.72
N GLN A 49 11.55 1.28 -14.69
CA GLN A 49 12.25 1.51 -13.44
C GLN A 49 12.44 0.21 -12.64
N ALA A 50 11.47 -0.71 -12.66
CA ALA A 50 11.60 -2.01 -12.01
C ALA A 50 12.71 -2.87 -12.64
N ASN A 51 12.90 -2.80 -13.96
CA ASN A 51 13.99 -3.51 -14.64
C ASN A 51 15.39 -3.00 -14.24
N GLN A 52 15.51 -1.77 -13.76
CA GLN A 52 16.77 -1.21 -13.25
C GLN A 52 17.06 -1.67 -11.82
N LEU A 53 16.05 -2.19 -11.11
CA LEU A 53 16.14 -2.64 -9.72
C LEU A 53 16.49 -4.13 -9.62
N VAL A 54 17.57 -4.53 -10.30
CA VAL A 54 18.06 -5.93 -10.28
C VAL A 54 18.42 -6.32 -8.84
N GLY A 55 17.76 -7.36 -8.34
CA GLY A 55 17.97 -7.85 -6.97
C GLY A 55 17.15 -7.15 -5.88
N ALA A 56 16.23 -6.25 -6.25
CA ALA A 56 15.29 -5.69 -5.28
C ALA A 56 14.35 -6.77 -4.72
N THR A 57 14.20 -6.76 -3.40
CA THR A 57 13.36 -7.70 -2.65
C THR A 57 11.97 -7.14 -2.35
N ASN A 58 11.76 -5.83 -2.54
CA ASN A 58 10.51 -5.15 -2.28
C ASN A 58 10.08 -4.31 -3.49
N TYR A 59 8.80 -4.41 -3.84
CA TYR A 59 8.14 -3.63 -4.88
C TYR A 59 6.92 -2.95 -4.29
N TYR A 60 6.76 -1.66 -4.56
CA TYR A 60 5.74 -0.79 -3.94
C TYR A 60 4.76 -0.21 -4.95
N GLY A 61 4.52 -0.93 -6.05
CA GLY A 61 3.55 -0.57 -7.07
C GLY A 61 2.20 -1.24 -6.84
N VAL A 62 1.13 -0.45 -6.84
CA VAL A 62 -0.25 -0.91 -6.83
C VAL A 62 -0.91 -0.51 -8.14
N LEU A 63 -1.56 -1.46 -8.81
CA LEU A 63 -2.28 -1.20 -10.06
C LEU A 63 -3.51 -0.33 -9.77
N GLY A 64 -3.58 0.82 -10.43
CA GLY A 64 -4.76 1.67 -10.49
C GLY A 64 -5.58 1.41 -11.75
N ASP A 65 -6.52 2.32 -12.03
CA ASP A 65 -7.31 2.27 -13.26
C ASP A 65 -6.54 2.84 -14.45
N ASN A 66 -7.04 2.60 -15.67
CA ASN A 66 -6.48 3.16 -16.90
C ASN A 66 -4.99 2.85 -17.14
N ASN A 67 -4.50 1.70 -16.65
CA ASN A 67 -3.11 1.25 -16.81
C ASN A 67 -2.08 2.15 -16.09
N GLU A 68 -2.51 2.81 -15.02
CA GLU A 68 -1.66 3.57 -14.09
C GLU A 68 -1.22 2.70 -12.91
N ILE A 69 -0.10 3.06 -12.30
CA ILE A 69 0.46 2.44 -11.11
C ILE A 69 0.64 3.53 -10.06
N ILE A 70 0.16 3.28 -8.84
CA ILE A 70 0.55 4.04 -7.65
C ILE A 70 1.87 3.46 -7.16
N ASP A 71 2.95 4.19 -7.35
CA ASP A 71 4.30 3.80 -6.96
C ASP A 71 4.74 4.49 -5.66
N ALA A 72 4.84 3.70 -4.59
CA ALA A 72 5.19 4.17 -3.26
C ALA A 72 6.68 3.99 -2.89
N ARG A 73 7.58 3.82 -3.88
CA ARG A 73 9.03 3.64 -3.66
C ARG A 73 9.70 4.85 -3.00
N ASN A 74 9.46 6.04 -3.54
CA ASN A 74 10.12 7.28 -3.11
C ASN A 74 9.24 8.10 -2.16
N PHE A 75 7.93 8.15 -2.44
CA PHE A 75 6.96 8.91 -1.68
C PHE A 75 5.77 8.00 -1.37
N GLY A 76 5.35 7.93 -0.11
CA GLY A 76 4.16 7.15 0.23
C GLY A 76 3.87 7.05 1.72
N SER A 77 2.71 6.47 2.04
CA SER A 77 2.25 6.28 3.41
C SER A 77 2.88 5.03 4.06
N VAL A 78 2.56 4.81 5.34
CA VAL A 78 2.94 3.57 6.05
C VAL A 78 2.32 2.30 5.43
N ALA A 79 1.26 2.45 4.62
CA ALA A 79 0.60 1.35 3.92
C ALA A 79 1.55 0.56 3.01
N ARG A 80 2.62 1.18 2.51
CA ARG A 80 3.63 0.51 1.68
C ARG A 80 4.33 -0.66 2.37
N PHE A 81 4.28 -0.73 3.71
CA PHE A 81 4.84 -1.83 4.50
C PHE A 81 3.80 -2.92 4.85
N ALA A 82 2.57 -2.82 4.33
CA ALA A 82 1.62 -3.92 4.39
C ALA A 82 2.12 -5.07 3.51
N ASN A 83 2.37 -6.21 4.13
CA ASN A 83 2.95 -7.37 3.45
C ASN A 83 1.89 -8.28 2.86
N HIS A 84 2.26 -9.00 1.80
CA HIS A 84 1.45 -10.09 1.26
C HIS A 84 1.29 -11.24 2.28
N SER A 85 0.10 -11.85 2.29
CA SER A 85 -0.25 -13.03 3.08
C SER A 85 -1.22 -13.89 2.28
N CYS A 86 -1.06 -15.22 2.30
CA CYS A 86 -2.05 -16.14 1.70
C CYS A 86 -3.38 -16.14 2.46
N GLN A 87 -3.34 -15.81 3.75
CA GLN A 87 -4.52 -15.57 4.58
C GLN A 87 -4.58 -14.08 4.89
N LEU A 88 -5.37 -13.36 4.10
CA LEU A 88 -5.49 -11.90 4.17
C LEU A 88 -6.38 -11.48 5.34
N ASN A 89 -6.06 -10.33 5.92
CA ASN A 89 -6.87 -9.66 6.96
C ASN A 89 -7.25 -8.22 6.59
N CYS A 90 -6.80 -7.75 5.43
CA CYS A 90 -7.10 -6.42 4.88
C CYS A 90 -7.23 -6.57 3.36
N ILE A 91 -8.03 -5.68 2.76
CA ILE A 91 -8.18 -5.56 1.32
C ILE A 91 -7.78 -4.15 0.89
N LEU A 92 -7.28 -4.04 -0.34
CA LEU A 92 -7.09 -2.74 -0.99
C LEU A 92 -8.34 -2.45 -1.80
N GLU A 93 -9.02 -1.35 -1.47
CA GLU A 93 -10.24 -0.91 -2.12
C GLU A 93 -10.03 0.49 -2.69
N ARG A 94 -10.53 0.72 -3.91
CA ARG A 94 -10.53 2.05 -4.50
C ARG A 94 -11.64 2.86 -3.86
N ALA A 95 -11.30 4.02 -3.31
CA ALA A 95 -12.32 4.96 -2.86
C ALA A 95 -13.10 5.46 -4.10
N GLU A 96 -14.33 4.99 -4.28
CA GLU A 96 -15.24 5.61 -5.23
C GLU A 96 -15.63 6.99 -4.68
N ASN A 97 -15.34 8.05 -5.44
CA ASN A 97 -15.98 9.33 -5.18
C ASN A 97 -17.46 9.14 -5.54
N VAL A 98 -18.29 8.84 -4.55
CA VAL A 98 -19.74 9.02 -4.69
C VAL A 98 -19.95 10.52 -4.81
N VAL A 99 -19.97 11.00 -6.06
CA VAL A 99 -20.51 12.32 -6.38
C VAL A 99 -22.01 12.19 -6.10
N SER A 100 -22.43 12.76 -4.97
CA SER A 100 -23.84 12.97 -4.62
C SER A 100 -24.58 13.73 -5.70
#